data_AF-A0A1V5GCB8-F1
#
_entry.id   AF-A0A1V5GCB8-F1
#
_cell.length_a   1.000
_cell.length_b   1.000
_cell.length_c   1.000
_cell.angle_alpha   90.00
_cell.angle_beta   90.00
_cell.angle_gamma   90.00
#
_symmetry.space_group_name_H-M   'P 1'
#
loop_
_entity.id
_entity.type
_entity.pdbx_description
1 polymer ?
#
loop_
_entity_poly.entity_id
_entity_poly.type
_entity_poly.pdbx_seq_one_letter_code
_entity_poly.pdbx_strand_id
1 'polypeptide(L)'
;MPAVRFNDIEGLEDPVRVRQAIVDGTNYFYALNRLPLEVEMELSIEPPAATVDLASGTSAAETGCLALTLRPYDLRAFRAAGPSSVAGGSARIPDGFLAELTGRLAEAAQRAAGEPPGSDALVYLARARELLEQGQYARAYFMLQEDWATERSAPSRMQSKAQKERAKKK
;
A
#
# COMPACT_ATOMS: atom_id res chain seq x y z
N MET A 1 1.08 -19.07 14.01
CA MET A 1 0.01 -18.67 13.07
C MET A 1 -0.54 -19.90 12.37
N PRO A 2 -1.87 -20.03 12.19
CA PRO A 2 -2.47 -21.17 11.50
C PRO A 2 -2.13 -21.17 10.00
N ALA A 3 -1.95 -22.34 9.43
CA ALA A 3 -1.69 -22.54 7.99
C ALA A 3 -2.99 -22.52 7.17
N VAL A 4 -3.75 -21.44 7.29
CA VAL A 4 -5.04 -21.23 6.60
C VAL A 4 -5.01 -19.94 5.79
N ARG A 5 -5.99 -19.77 4.89
CA ARG A 5 -6.17 -18.52 4.17
C ARG A 5 -6.73 -17.45 5.10
N PHE A 6 -6.07 -16.30 5.14
CA PHE A 6 -6.57 -15.09 5.78
C PHE A 6 -7.36 -14.26 4.76
N ASN A 7 -8.43 -13.61 5.18
CA ASN A 7 -9.22 -12.73 4.32
C ASN A 7 -8.86 -11.27 4.61
N ASP A 8 -8.92 -10.44 3.56
CA ASP A 8 -8.82 -8.99 3.71
C ASP A 8 -10.04 -8.45 4.47
N ILE A 9 -9.82 -7.32 5.15
CA ILE A 9 -10.88 -6.56 5.82
C ILE A 9 -11.09 -5.29 5.02
N GLU A 10 -12.34 -5.05 4.63
CA GLU A 10 -12.73 -3.89 3.85
C GLU A 10 -12.32 -2.58 4.56
N GLY A 11 -11.64 -1.70 3.83
CA GLY A 11 -11.15 -0.42 4.35
C GLY A 11 -9.81 -0.52 5.08
N LEU A 12 -9.23 -1.72 5.23
CA LEU A 12 -7.93 -1.96 5.86
C LEU A 12 -6.94 -2.66 4.92
N GLU A 13 -7.00 -2.40 3.62
CA GLU A 13 -6.08 -2.97 2.62
C GLU A 13 -4.80 -2.15 2.43
N ASP A 14 -4.85 -0.87 2.80
CA ASP A 14 -3.85 0.17 2.59
C ASP A 14 -4.10 1.36 3.54
N PRO A 15 -3.07 2.04 4.10
CA PRO A 15 -1.63 1.78 3.98
C PRO A 15 -1.10 0.64 4.86
N VAL A 16 -1.87 0.24 5.87
CA VAL A 16 -1.61 -0.95 6.69
C VAL A 16 -2.60 -2.03 6.28
N ARG A 17 -2.10 -3.15 5.77
CA ARG A 17 -2.95 -4.27 5.39
C ARG A 17 -3.29 -5.11 6.60
N VAL A 18 -4.57 -5.30 6.86
CA VAL A 18 -5.06 -6.18 7.92
C VAL A 18 -5.81 -7.35 7.34
N ARG A 19 -5.43 -8.54 7.78
CA ARG A 19 -6.09 -9.77 7.36
C ARG A 19 -6.38 -10.65 8.55
N GLN A 20 -7.49 -11.38 8.49
CA GLN A 20 -7.92 -12.25 9.59
C GLN A 20 -8.40 -13.62 9.13
N ALA A 21 -8.37 -14.59 10.04
CA ALA A 21 -8.87 -15.94 9.88
C ALA A 21 -9.41 -16.45 11.22
N ILE A 22 -10.64 -16.96 11.22
CA ILE A 22 -11.24 -17.61 12.39
C ILE A 22 -10.99 -19.11 12.28
N VAL A 23 -10.32 -19.68 13.29
CA VAL A 23 -10.00 -21.11 13.38
C VAL A 23 -10.47 -21.61 14.74
N ASP A 24 -11.34 -22.61 14.75
CA ASP A 24 -11.91 -23.20 15.97
C ASP A 24 -12.49 -22.14 16.94
N GLY A 25 -13.18 -21.15 16.36
CA GLY A 25 -13.79 -20.04 17.12
C GLY A 25 -12.80 -19.04 17.69
N THR A 26 -11.51 -19.12 17.35
CA THR A 26 -10.48 -18.16 17.73
C THR A 26 -10.10 -17.30 16.53
N ASN A 27 -10.03 -15.99 16.70
CA ASN A 27 -9.59 -15.11 15.63
C ASN A 27 -8.07 -14.93 15.64
N TYR A 28 -7.46 -15.19 14.49
CA TYR A 28 -6.08 -14.87 14.21
C TYR A 28 -6.06 -13.75 13.18
N PHE A 29 -5.29 -12.70 13.43
CA PHE A 29 -5.15 -11.60 12.49
C PHE A 29 -3.74 -11.02 12.51
N TYR A 30 -3.39 -10.26 11.48
CA TYR A 30 -2.15 -9.51 11.46
C TYR A 30 -2.35 -8.15 10.80
N ALA A 31 -1.52 -7.19 11.20
CA ALA A 31 -1.38 -5.89 10.58
C ALA A 31 0.02 -5.78 9.96
N LEU A 32 0.07 -5.45 8.66
CA LEU A 32 1.30 -5.26 7.90
C LEU A 32 1.37 -3.82 7.42
N ASN A 33 2.32 -3.05 7.96
CA ASN A 33 2.65 -1.75 7.40
C ASN A 33 3.28 -1.95 6.02
N ARG A 34 2.76 -1.29 4.98
CA ARG A 34 3.27 -1.40 3.61
C ARG A 34 4.14 -0.22 3.19
N LEU A 35 4.37 0.73 4.10
CA LEU A 35 5.11 1.96 3.85
C LEU A 35 6.53 1.91 4.43
N PRO A 36 7.45 2.74 3.88
CA PRO A 36 8.83 2.90 4.37
C PRO A 36 8.93 3.78 5.63
N LEU A 37 7.82 4.04 6.31
CA LEU A 37 7.72 4.97 7.44
C LEU A 37 6.86 4.39 8.54
N GLU A 38 6.96 4.94 9.74
CA GLU A 38 6.13 4.55 10.87
C GLU A 38 4.67 4.96 10.68
N VAL A 39 3.74 4.05 11.00
CA VAL A 39 2.30 4.27 10.89
C VAL A 39 1.64 3.97 12.22
N GLU A 40 0.80 4.88 12.69
CA GLU A 40 -0.09 4.64 13.82
C GLU A 40 -1.38 4.00 13.32
N MET A 41 -1.88 2.99 14.01
CA MET A 41 -3.10 2.28 13.65
C MET A 41 -3.94 1.98 14.88
N GLU A 42 -5.25 2.09 14.73
CA GLU A 42 -6.23 1.61 15.70
C GLU A 42 -7.11 0.55 15.04
N LEU A 43 -7.38 -0.54 15.75
CA LEU A 43 -8.26 -1.62 15.32
C LEU A 43 -9.41 -1.81 16.31
N SER A 44 -10.61 -2.03 15.78
CA SER A 44 -11.80 -2.39 16.54
C SER A 44 -12.04 -3.89 16.46
N ILE A 45 -12.22 -4.53 17.62
CA ILE A 45 -12.41 -5.97 17.79
C ILE A 45 -13.80 -6.19 18.38
N GLU A 46 -14.66 -6.89 17.66
CA GLU A 46 -16.05 -7.11 18.02
C GLU A 46 -16.46 -8.60 17.95
N PRO A 47 -17.17 -9.11 18.97
CA PRO A 47 -17.28 -8.54 20.32
C PRO A 47 -15.90 -8.29 20.97
N PRO A 48 -15.80 -7.36 21.94
CA PRO A 48 -14.56 -7.10 22.66
C PRO A 48 -13.94 -8.38 23.23
N ALA A 49 -12.65 -8.56 23.00
CA ALA A 49 -11.94 -9.76 23.42
C ALA A 49 -10.50 -9.45 23.82
N ALA A 50 -10.00 -10.23 24.78
CA ALA A 50 -8.59 -10.26 25.13
C ALA A 50 -7.76 -10.66 23.90
N THR A 51 -6.82 -9.79 23.54
CA THR A 51 -5.96 -9.94 22.37
C THR A 51 -4.53 -10.10 22.83
N VAL A 52 -3.84 -11.10 22.28
CA VAL A 52 -2.45 -11.43 22.60
C VAL A 52 -1.59 -11.23 21.36
N ASP A 53 -0.46 -10.53 21.52
CA ASP A 53 0.58 -10.47 20.49
C ASP A 53 1.29 -11.83 20.44
N LEU A 54 1.32 -12.44 19.26
CA LEU A 54 1.87 -13.78 19.08
C LEU A 54 3.40 -13.83 19.09
N ALA A 55 4.08 -12.71 18.87
CA ALA A 55 5.53 -12.63 18.91
C ALA A 55 6.04 -12.51 20.35
N SER A 56 5.41 -11.66 21.17
CA SER A 56 5.82 -11.44 22.58
C SER A 56 5.08 -12.34 23.58
N GLY A 57 3.91 -12.86 23.22
CA GLY A 57 3.01 -13.56 24.14
C GLY A 57 2.30 -12.65 25.13
N THR A 58 2.44 -11.32 25.01
CA THR A 58 1.88 -10.36 25.96
C THR A 58 0.46 -9.95 25.56
N SER A 59 -0.36 -9.60 26.57
CA SER A 59 -1.66 -8.95 26.33
C SER A 59 -1.44 -7.64 25.57
N ALA A 60 -2.20 -7.44 24.50
CA ALA A 60 -2.12 -6.29 23.61
C ALA A 60 -3.37 -5.39 23.72
N ALA A 61 -4.54 -5.96 24.03
CA ALA A 61 -5.78 -5.23 24.26
C ALA A 61 -6.79 -6.08 25.05
N GLU A 62 -7.60 -5.44 25.90
CA GLU A 62 -8.66 -6.08 26.68
C GLU A 62 -10.07 -5.49 26.43
N THR A 63 -10.14 -4.30 25.82
CA THR A 63 -11.37 -3.49 25.73
C THR A 63 -12.01 -3.49 24.33
N GLY A 64 -11.52 -4.32 23.40
CA GLY A 64 -11.99 -4.34 22.01
C GLY A 64 -11.38 -3.24 21.13
N CYS A 65 -10.44 -2.44 21.63
CA CYS A 65 -9.64 -1.52 20.82
C CYS A 65 -8.16 -1.89 20.95
N LEU A 66 -7.47 -2.01 19.83
CA LEU A 66 -6.03 -2.29 19.76
C LEU A 66 -5.31 -1.16 19.04
N ALA A 67 -4.52 -0.38 19.77
CA ALA A 67 -3.65 0.66 19.24
C ALA A 67 -2.25 0.10 18.94
N LEU A 68 -1.71 0.45 17.77
CA LEU A 68 -0.43 -0.03 17.25
C LEU A 68 0.40 1.13 16.71
N THR A 69 1.69 1.10 17.01
CA THR A 69 2.70 1.85 16.25
C THR A 69 3.50 0.82 15.46
N LEU A 70 3.44 0.90 14.13
CA LEU A 70 4.09 -0.05 13.23
C LEU A 70 5.27 0.62 12.53
N ARG A 71 6.47 0.07 12.74
CA ARG A 71 7.69 0.51 12.04
C ARG A 71 7.59 0.30 10.53
N PRO A 72 8.51 0.87 9.73
CA PRO A 72 8.58 0.58 8.29
C PRO A 72 8.54 -0.92 8.03
N TYR A 73 7.58 -1.35 7.20
CA TYR A 73 7.39 -2.75 6.81
C TYR A 73 7.14 -3.75 7.96
N ASP A 74 6.75 -3.27 9.13
CA ASP A 74 6.52 -4.13 10.29
C ASP A 74 5.27 -5.00 10.09
N LEU A 75 5.35 -6.23 10.59
CA LEU A 75 4.24 -7.17 10.63
C LEU A 75 4.03 -7.60 12.07
N ARG A 76 2.86 -7.30 12.62
CA ARG A 76 2.44 -7.78 13.94
C ARG A 76 1.26 -8.73 13.81
N ALA A 77 1.36 -9.87 14.47
CA ALA A 77 0.36 -10.93 14.43
C ALA A 77 -0.25 -11.13 15.82
N PHE A 78 -1.56 -11.34 15.86
CA PHE A 78 -2.34 -11.38 17.07
C PHE A 78 -3.29 -12.58 17.09
N ARG A 79 -3.70 -12.94 18.30
CA ARG A 79 -4.80 -13.86 18.56
C ARG A 79 -5.79 -13.18 19.50
N ALA A 80 -7.05 -13.09 19.11
CA ALA A 80 -8.14 -12.66 19.98
C ALA A 80 -8.97 -13.87 20.44
N ALA A 81 -9.31 -13.90 21.73
CA ALA A 81 -10.08 -14.97 22.33
C ALA A 81 -11.57 -14.91 21.95
N GLY A 82 -12.26 -16.05 22.05
CA GLY A 82 -13.71 -16.14 21.81
C GLY A 82 -14.12 -15.80 20.37
N PRO A 83 -15.44 -15.71 20.11
CA PRO A 83 -16.00 -15.48 18.78
C PRO A 83 -15.88 -14.00 18.35
N SER A 84 -14.69 -13.42 18.48
CA SER A 84 -14.39 -12.04 18.09
C SER A 84 -13.87 -11.95 16.66
N SER A 85 -13.94 -10.77 16.06
CA SER A 85 -13.37 -10.46 14.75
C SER A 85 -12.87 -9.02 14.73
N VAL A 86 -11.90 -8.71 13.87
CA VAL A 86 -11.56 -7.32 13.58
C VAL A 86 -12.70 -6.77 12.72
N ALA A 87 -13.41 -5.78 13.25
CA ALA A 87 -14.59 -5.18 12.63
C ALA A 87 -14.24 -3.95 11.78
N GLY A 88 -13.11 -3.30 12.08
CA GLY A 88 -12.66 -2.11 11.37
C GLY A 88 -11.41 -1.51 12.02
N GLY A 89 -11.04 -0.32 11.58
CA GLY A 89 -9.90 0.39 12.10
C GLY A 89 -9.57 1.65 11.30
N SER A 90 -8.50 2.31 11.70
CA SER A 90 -7.94 3.45 10.98
C SER A 90 -6.42 3.42 11.04
N ALA A 91 -5.77 4.00 10.02
CA ALA A 91 -4.33 4.17 9.99
C ALA A 91 -4.00 5.64 9.71
N ARG A 92 -3.06 6.18 10.48
CA ARG A 92 -2.57 7.56 10.35
C ARG A 92 -1.13 7.52 9.88
N ILE A 93 -0.92 8.09 8.69
CA ILE A 93 0.42 8.36 8.16
C ILE A 93 0.88 9.77 8.58
N PRO A 94 2.20 10.02 8.66
CA PRO A 94 2.71 11.37 8.90
C PRO A 94 2.32 12.34 7.78
N ASP A 95 1.91 13.55 8.15
CA ASP A 95 1.39 14.57 7.21
C ASP A 95 2.35 14.89 6.05
N GLY A 96 3.66 14.88 6.32
CA GLY A 96 4.68 15.16 5.31
C GLY A 96 4.73 14.15 4.16
N PHE A 97 4.28 12.91 4.39
CA PHE A 97 4.36 11.85 3.38
C PHE A 97 3.33 12.04 2.27
N LEU A 98 2.12 12.49 2.60
CA LEU A 98 1.10 12.76 1.59
C LEU A 98 1.53 13.94 0.69
N ALA A 99 2.14 14.96 1.26
CA ALA A 99 2.71 16.08 0.51
C ALA A 99 3.83 15.60 -0.43
N GLU A 100 4.70 14.70 0.05
CA GLU A 100 5.74 14.08 -0.78
C GLU A 100 5.16 13.29 -1.96
N LEU A 101 4.18 12.41 -1.72
CA LEU A 101 3.53 11.64 -2.78
C LEU A 101 2.85 12.54 -3.82
N THR A 102 2.20 13.60 -3.36
CA THR A 102 1.57 14.59 -4.23
C THR A 102 2.60 15.33 -5.08
N GLY A 103 3.75 15.69 -4.51
CA GLY A 103 4.87 16.27 -5.24
C GLY A 103 5.42 15.33 -6.32
N ARG A 104 5.65 14.06 -5.97
CA ARG A 104 6.10 13.04 -6.92
C ARG A 104 5.10 12.83 -8.07
N LEU A 105 3.80 12.83 -7.78
CA LEU A 105 2.76 12.75 -8.81
C LEU A 105 2.79 13.96 -9.74
N ALA A 106 3.00 15.17 -9.20
CA ALA A 106 3.12 16.39 -9.99
C ALA A 106 4.35 16.36 -10.90
N GLU A 107 5.50 15.89 -10.42
CA GLU A 107 6.68 15.69 -11.26
C GLU A 107 6.45 14.66 -12.37
N ALA A 108 5.82 13.52 -12.04
CA ALA A 108 5.47 12.51 -13.03
C ALA A 108 4.52 13.09 -14.11
N ALA A 109 3.57 13.93 -13.71
CA ALA A 109 2.68 14.62 -14.64
C ALA A 109 3.42 15.60 -15.55
N GLN A 110 4.43 16.32 -15.03
CA GLN A 110 5.29 17.17 -15.86
C GLN A 110 6.13 16.36 -16.85
N ARG A 111 6.62 15.18 -16.47
CA ARG A 111 7.36 14.28 -17.38
C ARG A 111 6.47 13.73 -18.50
N ALA A 112 5.23 13.38 -18.18
CA ALA A 112 4.25 12.91 -19.15
C ALA A 112 3.66 14.02 -20.05
N ALA A 113 4.05 15.29 -19.82
CA ALA A 113 3.57 16.42 -20.61
C ALA A 113 4.12 16.33 -22.05
N GLY A 114 3.25 15.91 -22.98
CA GLY A 114 3.61 15.72 -24.39
C GLY A 114 3.58 14.26 -24.85
N GLU A 115 3.34 13.32 -23.93
CA GLU A 115 3.04 11.93 -24.30
C GLU A 115 1.72 11.86 -25.10
N PRO A 116 1.63 10.97 -26.10
CA PRO A 116 0.41 10.84 -26.89
C PRO A 116 -0.75 10.30 -26.05
N PRO A 117 -2.01 10.66 -26.37
CA PRO A 117 -3.18 10.08 -25.73
C PRO A 117 -3.16 8.55 -25.76
N GLY A 118 -3.44 7.92 -24.63
CA GLY A 118 -3.44 6.46 -24.51
C GLY A 118 -2.05 5.83 -24.32
N SER A 119 -0.99 6.61 -24.19
CA SER A 119 0.31 6.11 -23.75
C SER A 119 0.24 5.51 -22.35
N ASP A 120 1.09 4.50 -22.10
CA ASP A 120 1.20 3.85 -20.79
C ASP A 120 1.48 4.87 -19.67
N ALA A 121 2.32 5.87 -19.93
CA ALA A 121 2.63 6.94 -18.98
C ALA A 121 1.37 7.72 -18.54
N LEU A 122 0.47 8.05 -19.46
CA LEU A 122 -0.79 8.74 -19.11
C LEU A 122 -1.77 7.80 -18.39
N VAL A 123 -1.81 6.52 -18.74
CA VAL A 123 -2.64 5.51 -18.06
C VAL A 123 -2.17 5.32 -16.61
N TYR A 124 -0.87 5.17 -16.40
CA TYR A 124 -0.29 5.02 -15.06
C TYR A 124 -0.40 6.30 -14.24
N LEU A 125 -0.24 7.48 -14.85
CA LEU A 125 -0.47 8.74 -14.16
C LEU A 125 -1.92 8.87 -13.68
N ALA A 126 -2.90 8.52 -14.51
CA ALA A 126 -4.31 8.51 -14.12
C ALA A 126 -4.56 7.52 -12.97
N ARG A 127 -3.96 6.32 -13.05
CA ARG A 127 -4.08 5.31 -12.00
C ARG A 127 -3.44 5.75 -10.68
N ALA A 128 -2.26 6.36 -10.71
CA ALA A 128 -1.57 6.87 -9.52
C ALA A 128 -2.40 7.97 -8.83
N ARG A 129 -3.06 8.84 -9.60
CA ARG A 129 -4.01 9.83 -9.08
C ARG A 129 -5.20 9.18 -8.37
N GLU A 130 -5.83 8.20 -9.02
CA GLU A 130 -6.93 7.43 -8.42
C GLU A 130 -6.55 6.79 -7.08
N LEU A 131 -5.34 6.21 -7.01
CA LEU A 131 -4.84 5.59 -5.79
C LEU A 131 -4.71 6.61 -4.64
N LEU A 132 -4.20 7.81 -4.91
CA LEU A 132 -4.12 8.86 -3.89
C LEU A 132 -5.50 9.36 -3.45
N GLU A 133 -6.42 9.56 -4.40
CA GLU A 133 -7.80 9.99 -4.11
C GLU A 133 -8.57 8.96 -3.26
N GLN A 134 -8.27 7.67 -3.44
CA GLN A 134 -8.85 6.57 -2.66
C GLN A 134 -8.11 6.29 -1.35
N GLY A 135 -7.09 7.08 -0.98
CA GLY A 135 -6.29 6.85 0.23
C GLY A 135 -5.37 5.62 0.17
N GLN A 136 -5.16 5.03 -1.01
CA GLN A 136 -4.29 3.86 -1.22
C GLN A 136 -2.82 4.29 -1.33
N TYR A 137 -2.32 4.96 -0.29
CA TYR A 137 -1.02 5.62 -0.25
C TYR A 137 0.17 4.68 -0.47
N ALA A 138 0.15 3.45 0.05
CA ALA A 138 1.25 2.52 -0.18
C ALA A 138 1.30 2.03 -1.62
N ARG A 139 0.13 1.78 -2.25
CA ARG A 139 0.07 1.48 -3.68
C ARG A 139 0.56 2.65 -4.53
N ALA A 140 0.12 3.87 -4.22
CA ALA A 140 0.59 5.06 -4.93
C ALA A 140 2.10 5.26 -4.78
N TYR A 141 2.65 5.05 -3.57
CA TYR A 141 4.07 5.12 -3.28
C TYR A 141 4.91 4.19 -4.16
N PHE A 142 4.54 2.90 -4.26
CA PHE A 142 5.26 1.96 -5.11
C PHE A 142 5.10 2.28 -6.59
N MET A 143 3.89 2.67 -7.02
CA MET A 143 3.63 3.01 -8.42
C MET A 143 4.49 4.19 -8.89
N LEU A 144 4.66 5.21 -8.04
CA LEU A 144 5.46 6.41 -8.33
C LEU A 144 6.98 6.18 -8.25
N GLN A 145 7.44 4.95 -7.96
CA GLN A 145 8.85 4.57 -8.02
C GLN A 145 9.22 3.79 -9.28
N GLU A 146 8.22 3.37 -10.06
CA GLU A 146 8.47 2.65 -11.30
C GLU A 146 9.09 3.56 -12.37
N ASP A 147 9.68 2.94 -13.40
CA ASP A 147 10.46 3.64 -14.43
C ASP A 147 9.63 4.70 -15.17
N TRP A 148 8.33 4.46 -15.38
CA TRP A 148 7.44 5.43 -16.03
C TRP A 148 7.36 6.76 -15.27
N ALA A 149 7.53 6.71 -13.95
CA ALA A 149 7.45 7.87 -13.08
C ALA A 149 8.82 8.54 -12.90
N THR A 150 9.92 7.80 -13.03
CA THR A 150 11.26 8.25 -12.61
C THR A 150 12.24 8.48 -13.76
N GLU A 151 12.14 7.74 -14.86
CA GLU A 151 12.96 7.94 -16.05
C GLU A 151 12.32 8.98 -16.99
N ARG A 152 13.16 9.79 -17.64
CA ARG A 152 12.72 10.49 -18.86
C ARG A 152 12.54 9.40 -19.91
N SER A 153 11.35 9.26 -20.48
CA SER A 153 11.12 8.52 -21.72
C SER A 153 12.22 8.90 -22.72
N ALA A 154 13.29 8.11 -22.82
CA ALA A 154 14.29 8.34 -23.84
C ALA A 154 13.59 8.07 -25.18
N PRO A 155 13.71 8.94 -26.19
CA PRO A 155 13.07 8.69 -27.47
C PRO A 155 13.56 7.33 -27.97
N SER A 156 12.60 6.43 -28.19
CA SER A 156 12.82 5.07 -28.66
C SER A 156 13.90 5.06 -29.74
N ARG A 157 15.07 4.49 -29.42
CA ARG A 157 16.24 4.38 -30.32
C ARG A 157 15.94 3.53 -31.57
N MET A 158 14.72 3.00 -31.73
CA MET A 158 14.33 2.19 -32.89
C MET A 158 14.06 2.97 -34.18
N GLN A 159 14.03 4.31 -34.19
CA GLN A 159 13.92 5.06 -35.45
C GLN A 159 15.27 5.50 -36.07
N SER A 160 16.38 5.36 -35.34
CA SER A 160 17.70 5.84 -35.81
C SER A 160 18.36 4.96 -36.90
N LYS A 161 18.03 3.66 -36.95
CA LYS A 161 18.60 2.77 -37.99
C LYS A 161 17.93 2.93 -39.36
N ALA A 162 16.63 3.21 -39.41
CA ALA A 162 15.90 3.35 -40.67
C ALA A 162 16.24 4.66 -41.42
N GLN A 163 16.56 5.74 -40.72
CA GLN A 163 16.98 7.01 -41.34
C GLN A 163 18.45 7.01 -41.79
N LYS A 164 19.35 6.28 -41.10
CA LYS A 164 20.76 6.17 -41.52
C LYS A 164 20.97 5.32 -42.77
N GLU A 165 20.09 4.36 -43.07
CA GLU A 165 20.20 3.59 -44.33
C GLU A 165 19.67 4.31 -45.56
N ARG A 166 18.72 5.26 -45.41
CA ARG A 166 18.21 6.05 -46.55
C ARG A 166 19.16 7.17 -46.99
N ALA A 167 20.06 7.63 -46.12
CA ALA A 167 21.06 8.64 -46.46
C ALA A 167 22.33 8.06 -47.12
N LYS A 168 22.53 6.73 -47.11
CA LYS A 168 23.65 6.05 -47.79
C LYS A 168 23.34 5.59 -49.23
N LYS A 169 22.10 5.80 -49.70
CA LYS A 169 21.64 5.41 -51.04
C LYS A 169 21.35 6.60 -51.98
N LYS A 170 21.79 7.81 -51.61
CA LYS A 170 21.82 8.99 -52.48
C LYS A 170 23.26 9.44 -52.61
#